data_AF-A0A481Y8E0-F1
#
_entry.id   AF-A0A481Y8E0-F1
#
_cell.length_a   1.000
_cell.length_b   1.000
_cell.length_c   1.000
_cell.angle_alpha   90.00
_cell.angle_beta   90.00
_cell.angle_gamma   90.00
#
_symmetry.space_group_name_H-M   'P 1'
#
loop_
_entity.id
_entity.type
_entity.pdbx_description
1 polymer ?
#
loop_
_entity_poly.entity_id
_entity_poly.type
_entity_poly.pdbx_seq_one_letter_code
_entity_poly.pdbx_strand_id
1 'polypeptide(L)'
;VETKPYGGYPPFYDVKITQLIEQVNPGGQVWNVRVGRKHHAPYGVFEGMTIFDAGAKVGQAAIGYIPTDQEWRFVNIYEDTATSMRALVENIDKSGFTRDEPWRLSGSSLPEHETYFFYLQRICNHCTYPGCLAACPRKAIYKRPEDGIV
;
A
#
# COMPACT_ATOMS: atom_id res chain seq x y z
N VAL A 1 -5.33 12.53 5.20
CA VAL A 1 -5.72 11.26 5.85
C VAL A 1 -6.32 10.39 4.76
N GLU A 2 -6.07 9.08 4.75
CA GLU A 2 -6.58 8.18 3.71
C GLU A 2 -7.62 7.22 4.30
N THR A 3 -8.71 6.94 3.59
CA THR A 3 -9.64 5.87 3.95
C THR A 3 -9.30 4.60 3.19
N LYS A 4 -8.78 3.57 3.86
CA LYS A 4 -8.46 2.29 3.23
C LYS A 4 -9.69 1.37 3.17
N PRO A 5 -9.82 0.52 2.14
CA PRO A 5 -8.76 0.15 1.19
C PRO A 5 -8.64 1.02 -0.08
N TYR A 6 -9.57 1.94 -0.35
CA TYR A 6 -9.65 2.58 -1.68
C TYR A 6 -9.06 3.99 -1.75
N GLY A 7 -9.09 4.73 -0.66
CA GLY A 7 -8.52 6.05 -0.55
C GLY A 7 -6.99 6.03 -0.51
N GLY A 8 -6.41 7.08 -1.08
CA GLY A 8 -4.96 7.26 -1.14
C GLY A 8 -4.59 8.57 -1.80
N TYR A 9 -3.49 9.19 -1.37
CA TYR A 9 -2.97 10.37 -2.04
C TYR A 9 -1.44 10.29 -2.19
N PRO A 10 -0.90 10.31 -3.42
CA PRO A 10 -1.61 10.31 -4.70
C PRO A 10 -2.48 9.03 -4.92
N PRO A 11 -3.54 9.08 -5.74
CA PRO A 11 -4.45 7.97 -5.96
C PRO A 11 -3.72 6.65 -6.27
N PHE A 12 -3.92 5.66 -5.38
CA PHE A 12 -3.40 4.29 -5.47
C PHE A 12 -1.88 4.17 -5.54
N TYR A 13 -1.13 5.12 -4.96
CA TYR A 13 0.34 5.11 -5.08
C TYR A 13 0.99 3.85 -4.49
N ASP A 14 0.43 3.31 -3.42
CA ASP A 14 0.83 2.05 -2.79
C ASP A 14 0.62 0.86 -3.72
N VAL A 15 -0.61 0.70 -4.25
CA VAL A 15 -0.95 -0.38 -5.17
C VAL A 15 -0.10 -0.32 -6.44
N LYS A 16 0.09 0.86 -7.03
CA LYS A 16 0.90 1.04 -8.24
C LYS A 16 2.36 0.67 -8.02
N ILE A 17 2.95 1.06 -6.90
CA ILE A 17 4.31 0.64 -6.56
C ILE A 17 4.38 -0.88 -6.43
N THR A 18 3.42 -1.53 -5.76
CA THR A 18 3.41 -3.00 -5.66
C THR A 18 3.24 -3.68 -7.01
N GLN A 19 2.45 -3.11 -7.93
CA GLN A 19 2.31 -3.61 -9.31
C GLN A 19 3.62 -3.50 -10.10
N LEU A 20 4.40 -2.44 -9.90
CA LEU A 20 5.72 -2.32 -10.52
C LEU A 20 6.69 -3.38 -9.99
N ILE A 21 6.65 -3.68 -8.69
CA ILE A 21 7.43 -4.78 -8.13
C ILE A 21 6.99 -6.12 -8.73
N GLU A 22 5.68 -6.35 -8.87
CA GLU A 22 5.13 -7.57 -9.49
C GLU A 22 5.58 -7.73 -10.94
N GLN A 23 5.68 -6.65 -11.72
CA GLN A 23 6.22 -6.70 -13.08
C GLN A 23 7.69 -7.14 -13.12
N VAL A 24 8.48 -6.78 -12.11
CA VAL A 24 9.91 -7.15 -12.00
C VAL A 24 10.09 -8.54 -11.35
N ASN A 25 9.16 -8.96 -10.51
CA ASN A 25 9.20 -10.22 -9.77
C ASN A 25 7.84 -10.96 -9.79
N PRO A 26 7.36 -11.44 -10.96
CA PRO A 26 6.03 -12.01 -11.08
C PRO A 26 5.83 -13.22 -10.18
N GLY A 27 4.80 -13.18 -9.32
CA GLY A 27 4.48 -14.24 -8.35
C GLY A 27 5.54 -14.43 -7.27
N GLY A 28 6.53 -13.55 -7.16
CA GLY A 28 7.68 -13.71 -6.27
C GLY A 28 7.50 -13.08 -4.89
N GLN A 29 6.39 -12.40 -4.62
CA GLN A 29 6.07 -11.83 -3.31
C GLN A 29 5.54 -12.91 -2.34
N VAL A 30 6.41 -13.86 -1.98
CA VAL A 30 6.02 -15.08 -1.24
C VAL A 30 6.64 -15.10 0.16
N TRP A 31 5.85 -15.57 1.13
CA TRP A 31 6.33 -15.90 2.47
C TRP A 31 6.66 -17.39 2.57
N ASN A 32 7.91 -17.70 2.89
CA ASN A 32 8.34 -19.05 3.22
C ASN A 32 8.12 -19.33 4.71
N VAL A 33 6.95 -19.88 5.02
CA VAL A 33 6.55 -20.25 6.38
C VAL A 33 7.27 -21.48 6.94
N ARG A 34 7.99 -22.24 6.09
CA ARG A 34 8.74 -23.43 6.49
C ARG A 34 10.11 -23.08 7.06
N VAL A 35 10.65 -21.93 6.67
CA VAL A 35 11.98 -21.47 7.05
C VAL A 35 11.82 -20.33 8.05
N GLY A 36 11.67 -20.69 9.33
CA GLY A 36 11.56 -19.73 10.41
C GLY A 36 12.12 -20.33 11.71
N ARG A 37 13.15 -19.70 12.28
CA ARG A 37 13.58 -20.04 13.65
C ARG A 37 12.56 -19.42 14.60
N LYS A 38 11.95 -20.22 15.48
CA LYS A 38 10.84 -19.82 16.40
C LYS A 38 11.02 -18.45 17.09
N HIS A 39 12.26 -18.03 17.35
CA HIS A 39 12.57 -16.77 18.03
C HIS A 39 12.90 -15.57 17.12
N HIS A 40 13.30 -15.77 15.86
CA HIS A 40 13.73 -14.69 14.97
C HIS A 40 12.80 -14.45 13.78
N ALA A 41 12.05 -15.47 13.37
CA ALA A 41 11.13 -15.43 12.24
C ALA A 41 9.91 -16.30 12.55
N PRO A 42 9.07 -15.91 13.52
CA PRO A 42 7.97 -16.74 14.02
C PRO A 42 6.89 -17.02 12.96
N TYR A 43 6.80 -16.18 11.93
CA TYR A 43 5.82 -16.28 10.84
C TYR A 43 6.47 -16.66 9.49
N GLY A 44 7.72 -17.12 9.49
CA GLY A 44 8.49 -17.42 8.28
C GLY A 44 9.36 -16.26 7.81
N VAL A 45 9.99 -16.47 6.65
CA VAL A 45 10.86 -15.49 5.99
C VAL A 45 10.20 -15.02 4.70
N PHE A 46 10.17 -13.71 4.48
CA PHE A 46 9.73 -13.13 3.23
C PHE A 46 10.82 -13.27 2.16
N GLU A 47 10.52 -13.94 1.05
CA GLU A 47 11.45 -14.16 -0.06
C GLU A 47 11.18 -13.21 -1.25
N GLY A 48 10.30 -12.22 -1.04
CA GLY A 48 9.98 -11.19 -2.01
C GLY A 48 11.07 -10.13 -2.18
N MET A 49 10.80 -9.20 -3.10
CA MET A 49 11.67 -8.06 -3.39
C MET A 49 11.14 -6.79 -2.77
N THR A 50 12.04 -6.01 -2.19
CA THR A 50 11.78 -4.61 -1.85
C THR A 50 11.79 -3.73 -3.10
N ILE A 51 11.37 -2.47 -2.95
CA ILE A 51 11.50 -1.47 -4.03
C ILE A 51 12.96 -1.26 -4.48
N PHE A 52 13.93 -1.50 -3.59
CA PHE A 52 15.35 -1.35 -3.88
C PHE A 52 15.88 -2.56 -4.65
N ASP A 53 15.50 -3.77 -4.25
CA ASP A 53 15.86 -5.00 -4.97
C ASP A 53 15.29 -4.99 -6.39
N ALA A 54 14.03 -4.60 -6.52
CA ALA A 54 13.37 -4.44 -7.82
C ALA A 54 14.03 -3.33 -8.66
N GLY A 55 14.39 -2.19 -8.04
CA GLY A 55 15.12 -1.12 -8.69
C GLY A 55 16.46 -1.59 -9.25
N ALA A 56 17.25 -2.29 -8.44
CA ALA A 56 18.57 -2.78 -8.82
C ALA A 56 18.51 -3.68 -10.07
N LYS A 57 17.48 -4.53 -10.18
CA LYS A 57 17.26 -5.38 -11.36
C LYS A 57 17.02 -4.59 -12.66
N VAL A 58 16.45 -3.40 -12.57
CA VAL A 58 16.14 -2.54 -13.73
C VAL A 58 17.13 -1.38 -13.88
N GLY A 59 18.26 -1.43 -13.19
CA GLY A 59 19.31 -0.39 -13.26
C GLY A 59 18.92 0.93 -12.60
N GLN A 60 18.01 0.91 -11.62
CA GLN A 60 17.59 2.08 -10.85
C GLN A 60 17.93 1.91 -9.37
N ALA A 61 18.05 3.02 -8.63
CA ALA A 61 18.30 2.95 -7.18
C ALA A 61 17.09 2.37 -6.40
N ALA A 62 15.89 2.66 -6.87
CA ALA A 62 14.63 2.10 -6.36
C ALA A 62 13.57 2.19 -7.47
N ILE A 63 12.62 1.25 -7.47
CA ILE A 63 11.45 1.35 -8.34
C ILE A 63 10.49 2.41 -7.80
N GLY A 64 9.89 3.17 -8.71
CA GLY A 64 8.91 4.19 -8.39
C GLY A 64 8.26 4.72 -9.66
N TYR A 65 7.21 5.50 -9.48
CA TYR A 65 6.57 6.19 -10.58
C TYR A 65 6.32 7.65 -10.21
N ILE A 66 6.22 8.48 -11.23
CA ILE A 66 5.83 9.88 -11.09
C ILE A 66 4.31 9.92 -11.30
N PRO A 67 3.53 10.32 -10.29
CA PRO A 67 2.09 10.41 -10.46
C PRO A 67 1.72 11.48 -11.48
N THR A 68 0.65 11.24 -12.22
CA THR A 68 0.16 12.17 -13.24
C THR A 68 -0.48 13.39 -12.62
N ASP A 69 -0.66 14.47 -13.38
CA ASP A 69 -1.37 15.65 -12.91
C ASP A 69 -2.78 15.30 -12.41
N GLN A 70 -3.49 14.40 -13.11
CA GLN A 70 -4.82 13.96 -12.69
C GLN A 70 -4.80 13.31 -11.30
N GLU A 71 -3.75 12.53 -11.00
CA GLU A 71 -3.57 11.89 -9.70
C GLU A 71 -3.24 12.92 -8.62
N TRP A 72 -2.42 13.90 -8.91
CA TRP A 72 -2.07 14.96 -7.95
C TRP A 72 -3.20 15.94 -7.66
N ARG A 73 -4.12 16.14 -8.60
CA ARG A 73 -5.11 17.24 -8.59
C ARG A 73 -6.10 17.21 -7.43
N PHE A 74 -6.49 16.03 -6.96
CA PHE A 74 -7.56 15.91 -5.96
C PHE A 74 -7.14 15.00 -4.81
N VAL A 75 -7.30 15.51 -3.59
CA VAL A 75 -7.18 14.76 -2.35
C VAL A 75 -8.49 14.04 -2.02
N ASN A 76 -8.44 13.07 -1.11
CA ASN A 76 -9.63 12.42 -0.52
C ASN A 76 -10.59 11.72 -1.51
N ILE A 77 -10.12 11.31 -2.70
CA ILE A 77 -10.91 10.42 -3.55
C ILE A 77 -11.11 9.09 -2.81
N TYR A 78 -12.35 8.58 -2.80
CA TYR A 78 -12.78 7.37 -2.06
C TYR A 78 -12.72 7.49 -0.53
N GLU A 79 -12.84 8.70 0.02
CA GLU A 79 -13.11 8.92 1.44
C GLU A 79 -14.38 8.15 1.87
N ASP A 80 -14.36 7.59 3.08
CA ASP A 80 -15.44 6.80 3.69
C ASP A 80 -16.02 5.66 2.83
N THR A 81 -15.22 5.15 1.87
CA THR A 81 -15.66 4.07 0.98
C THR A 81 -15.24 2.71 1.54
N ALA A 82 -16.23 1.90 1.93
CA ALA A 82 -16.04 0.53 2.42
C ALA A 82 -16.09 -0.53 1.28
N THR A 83 -15.54 -1.72 1.56
CA THR A 83 -15.44 -2.85 0.61
C THR A 83 -16.76 -3.27 -0.03
N SER A 84 -17.81 -3.48 0.75
CA SER A 84 -19.12 -3.93 0.25
C SER A 84 -19.80 -2.89 -0.64
N MET A 85 -19.63 -1.60 -0.34
CA MET A 85 -20.27 -0.51 -1.09
C MET A 85 -19.71 -0.39 -2.51
N ARG A 86 -18.39 -0.56 -2.69
CA ARG A 86 -17.77 -0.49 -4.03
C ARG A 86 -17.97 -1.76 -4.85
N ALA A 87 -17.87 -2.93 -4.20
CA ALA A 87 -18.08 -4.21 -4.87
C ALA A 87 -19.51 -4.35 -5.43
N LEU A 88 -20.50 -3.77 -4.73
CA LEU A 88 -21.88 -3.60 -5.18
C LEU A 88 -22.02 -2.69 -6.41
N VAL A 89 -21.30 -1.56 -6.44
CA VAL A 89 -21.34 -0.60 -7.55
C VAL A 89 -20.64 -1.13 -8.81
N GLU A 90 -19.57 -1.91 -8.63
CA GLU A 90 -18.76 -2.44 -9.72
C GLU A 90 -19.14 -3.88 -10.14
N ASN A 91 -20.18 -4.50 -9.54
CA ASN A 91 -20.65 -5.87 -9.83
C ASN A 91 -19.56 -6.97 -9.71
N ILE A 92 -18.52 -6.73 -8.93
CA ILE A 92 -17.38 -7.65 -8.71
C ILE A 92 -17.42 -8.28 -7.32
N ASP A 93 -18.55 -8.15 -6.63
CA ASP A 93 -18.66 -8.60 -5.26
C ASP A 93 -18.61 -10.12 -5.12
N LYS A 94 -17.58 -10.58 -4.39
CA LYS A 94 -17.40 -11.98 -4.01
C LYS A 94 -18.06 -12.32 -2.67
N SER A 95 -18.46 -11.31 -1.89
CA SER A 95 -19.30 -11.50 -0.71
C SER A 95 -20.77 -11.69 -1.08
N GLY A 96 -21.14 -11.45 -2.33
CA GLY A 96 -22.41 -11.79 -2.97
C GLY A 96 -23.61 -10.95 -2.53
N PHE A 97 -23.36 -9.70 -2.13
CA PHE A 97 -24.34 -8.63 -2.18
C PHE A 97 -24.69 -8.32 -3.65
N THR A 98 -25.97 -8.07 -3.93
CA THR A 98 -26.43 -7.66 -5.26
C THR A 98 -26.90 -6.21 -5.20
N ARG A 99 -26.86 -5.50 -6.34
CA ARG A 99 -27.39 -4.14 -6.45
C ARG A 99 -28.85 -4.02 -5.97
N ASP A 100 -29.61 -5.10 -6.11
CA ASP A 100 -31.04 -5.16 -5.81
C ASP A 100 -31.33 -5.54 -4.33
N GLU A 101 -30.38 -6.20 -3.64
CA GLU A 101 -30.42 -6.47 -2.20
C GLU A 101 -29.09 -6.09 -1.53
N PRO A 102 -28.86 -4.77 -1.29
CA PRO A 102 -27.60 -4.31 -0.69
C PRO A 102 -27.42 -4.75 0.77
N TRP A 103 -28.48 -5.28 1.39
CA TRP A 103 -28.49 -5.80 2.76
C TRP A 103 -28.85 -7.29 2.71
N ARG A 104 -27.85 -8.18 2.61
CA ARG A 104 -28.11 -9.59 2.88
C ARG A 104 -28.76 -9.73 4.26
N LEU A 105 -29.83 -10.52 4.35
CA LEU A 105 -30.47 -10.90 5.62
C LEU A 105 -29.54 -11.68 6.56
N SER A 106 -28.45 -12.24 6.02
CA SER A 106 -27.35 -12.80 6.81
C SER A 106 -26.36 -11.68 7.16
N GLY A 107 -26.35 -11.25 8.42
CA GLY A 107 -25.26 -10.40 8.93
C GLY A 107 -23.90 -11.10 8.83
N SER A 108 -22.81 -10.35 8.95
CA SER A 108 -21.45 -10.93 8.95
C SER A 108 -21.30 -11.97 10.08
N SER A 109 -20.63 -13.08 9.78
CA SER A 109 -20.35 -14.13 10.76
C SER A 109 -18.85 -14.25 11.00
N LEU A 110 -18.45 -14.35 12.27
CA LEU A 110 -17.05 -14.56 12.62
C LEU A 110 -16.52 -15.85 11.98
N PRO A 111 -15.23 -15.87 11.56
CA PRO A 111 -14.19 -14.91 11.88
C PRO A 111 -14.05 -13.72 10.91
N GLU A 112 -14.91 -13.59 9.90
CA GLU A 112 -14.70 -12.66 8.78
C GLU A 112 -15.60 -11.42 8.88
N HIS A 113 -15.01 -10.24 8.68
CA HIS A 113 -15.72 -8.96 8.63
C HIS A 113 -15.80 -8.48 7.17
N GLU A 114 -16.96 -8.66 6.54
CA GLU A 114 -17.12 -8.48 5.08
C GLU A 114 -17.05 -7.01 4.65
N THR A 115 -17.66 -6.12 5.43
CA THR A 115 -17.63 -4.67 5.18
C THR A 115 -16.61 -4.02 6.08
N TYR A 116 -15.51 -3.51 5.54
CA TYR A 116 -14.55 -2.77 6.35
C TYR A 116 -14.02 -1.55 5.61
N PHE A 117 -13.68 -0.55 6.41
CA PHE A 117 -12.76 0.52 6.06
C PHE A 117 -12.08 0.99 7.33
N PHE A 118 -10.96 1.70 7.19
CA PHE A 118 -10.30 2.37 8.30
C PHE A 118 -9.58 3.62 7.84
N TYR A 119 -9.34 4.53 8.77
CA TYR A 119 -8.58 5.75 8.49
C TYR A 119 -7.09 5.51 8.74
N LEU A 120 -6.28 5.89 7.77
CA LEU A 120 -4.82 5.86 7.84
C LEU A 120 -4.29 7.29 7.80
N GLN A 121 -3.95 7.83 8.97
CA GLN A 121 -3.31 9.13 9.10
C GLN A 121 -1.81 8.97 8.86
N ARG A 122 -1.24 9.83 8.00
CA ARG A 122 0.17 9.77 7.64
C ARG A 122 0.74 11.16 7.43
N ILE A 123 2.02 11.27 7.76
CA ILE A 123 2.87 12.44 7.57
C ILE A 123 4.25 11.97 7.13
N CYS A 124 5.19 12.90 6.94
CA CYS A 124 6.60 12.54 6.80
C CYS A 124 7.06 11.78 8.06
N ASN A 125 7.69 10.62 7.88
CA ASN A 125 8.19 9.82 9.00
C ASN A 125 9.55 10.30 9.53
N HIS A 126 10.15 11.33 8.89
CA HIS A 126 11.50 11.83 9.19
C HIS A 126 12.49 10.69 9.47
N CYS A 127 12.58 9.74 8.54
CA CYS A 127 13.28 8.48 8.72
C CYS A 127 14.74 8.67 9.19
N THR A 128 15.29 7.70 9.92
CA THR A 128 16.72 7.65 10.26
C THR A 128 17.60 7.60 9.00
N TYR A 129 17.15 6.86 7.99
CA TYR A 129 17.77 6.77 6.67
C TYR A 129 16.79 7.26 5.60
N PRO A 130 16.66 8.59 5.41
CA PRO A 130 15.64 9.15 4.54
C PRO A 130 15.99 8.97 3.05
N GLY A 131 15.19 8.19 2.34
CA GLY A 131 15.37 7.96 0.89
C GLY A 131 15.29 9.24 0.06
N CYS A 132 14.46 10.22 0.46
CA CYS A 132 14.36 11.51 -0.22
C CYS A 132 15.67 12.33 -0.14
N LEU A 133 16.35 12.31 1.00
CA LEU A 133 17.67 12.95 1.17
C LEU A 133 18.71 12.27 0.28
N ALA A 134 18.76 10.93 0.30
CA ALA A 134 19.68 10.15 -0.51
C ALA A 134 19.47 10.35 -2.02
N ALA A 135 18.22 10.53 -2.46
CA ALA A 135 17.87 10.67 -3.87
C ALA A 135 18.13 12.08 -4.44
N CYS A 136 18.24 13.13 -3.61
CA CYS A 136 18.32 14.51 -4.11
C CYS A 136 19.69 14.82 -4.76
N PRO A 137 19.77 15.00 -6.10
CA PRO A 137 21.05 15.25 -6.76
C PRO A 137 21.62 16.64 -6.43
N ARG A 138 20.76 17.55 -5.97
CA ARG A 138 21.11 18.92 -5.60
C ARG A 138 21.50 19.07 -4.13
N LYS A 139 21.35 18.01 -3.32
CA LYS A 139 21.61 18.03 -1.87
C LYS A 139 20.87 19.16 -1.13
N ALA A 140 19.64 19.45 -1.57
CA ALA A 140 18.80 20.50 -0.97
C ALA A 140 18.06 20.04 0.29
N ILE A 141 17.86 18.74 0.46
CA ILE A 141 17.24 18.12 1.65
C ILE A 141 18.34 17.81 2.67
N TYR A 142 18.11 18.08 3.94
CA TYR A 142 19.02 17.77 5.04
C TYR A 142 18.23 17.33 6.28
N LYS A 143 18.84 16.50 7.13
CA LYS A 143 18.25 16.11 8.42
C LYS A 143 18.89 16.94 9.53
N ARG A 144 18.09 17.65 10.30
CA ARG A 144 18.54 18.49 11.40
C ARG A 144 19.20 17.65 12.50
N PRO A 145 20.43 17.94 12.92
CA PRO A 145 21.13 17.15 13.94
C PRO A 145 20.50 17.28 15.33
N GLU A 146 19.84 18.40 15.64
CA GLU A 146 19.29 18.70 16.95
C GLU A 146 17.98 17.98 17.28
N ASP A 147 17.17 17.62 16.26
CA ASP A 147 15.84 17.01 16.46
C ASP A 147 15.46 15.95 15.41
N GLY A 148 16.31 15.71 14.42
CA GLY A 148 16.07 14.68 13.41
C GLY A 148 14.98 15.01 12.40
N ILE A 149 14.46 16.23 12.35
CA ILE A 149 13.53 16.64 11.29
C ILE A 149 14.29 16.67 9.96
N VAL A 150 13.81 15.86 9.02
CA VAL A 150 14.21 15.86 7.59
C VAL A 150 13.40 16.88 6.82
#